data_AF-A0A538TFK8-F1
#
_entry.id   AF-A0A538TFK8-F1
#
_cell.length_a   1.000
_cell.length_b   1.000
_cell.length_c   1.000
_cell.angle_alpha   90.00
_cell.angle_beta   90.00
_cell.angle_gamma   90.00
#
_symmetry.space_group_name_H-M   'P 1'
#
loop_
_entity.id
_entity.type
_entity.pdbx_description
1 polymer ?
#
loop_
_entity_poly.entity_id
_entity_poly.type
_entity_poly.pdbx_seq_one_letter_code
_entity_poly.pdbx_strand_id
1 'polypeptide(L)'
;MQAVQRERGKIIPWVFHRDGERLGDFKTAWKNAYVAAGLPGKRIHDLRRTAVRNLVRAGVSEKVAMTFIPGSPNGTWRLISSWVRSTRAAC
;
A
#
# COMPACT_ATOMS: atom_id res chain seq x y z
N MET A 1 9.46 12.87 12.74
CA MET A 1 8.92 12.28 13.98
C MET A 1 9.41 13.05 15.20
N GLN A 2 10.69 12.97 15.59
CA GLN A 2 11.18 13.69 16.78
C GLN A 2 11.22 15.22 16.65
N ALA A 3 11.37 15.76 15.44
CA ALA A 3 11.44 17.22 15.22
C ALA A 3 10.18 17.94 15.70
N VAL A 4 8.99 17.48 15.29
CA VAL A 4 7.71 18.08 15.68
C VAL A 4 7.42 17.88 17.18
N GLN A 5 7.82 16.73 17.75
CA GLN A 5 7.69 16.49 19.19
C GLN A 5 8.54 17.46 20.02
N ARG A 6 9.78 17.73 19.58
CA ARG A 6 10.69 18.68 20.24
C ARG A 6 10.21 20.12 20.11
N GLU A 7 9.73 20.50 18.93
CA GLU A 7 9.21 21.85 18.67
C GLU A 7 7.95 22.16 19.49
N ARG A 8 7.02 21.20 19.60
CA ARG A 8 5.78 21.37 20.36
C ARG A 8 5.91 21.07 21.85
N GLY A 9 7.06 20.56 22.30
CA GLY A 9 7.31 20.15 23.69
C GLY A 9 6.34 19.06 24.18
N LYS A 10 5.78 18.24 23.27
CA LYS A 10 4.74 17.25 23.57
C LYS A 10 5.04 15.92 22.89
N ILE A 11 4.74 14.82 23.59
CA ILE A 11 4.82 13.48 23.02
C ILE A 11 3.63 13.28 22.08
N ILE A 12 3.90 13.09 20.79
CA ILE A 12 2.89 12.77 19.78
C ILE A 12 2.81 11.25 19.65
N PRO A 13 1.69 10.62 20.02
CA PRO A 13 1.57 9.15 20.05
C PRO A 13 1.31 8.54 18.66
N TRP A 14 1.01 9.36 17.65
CA TRP A 14 0.62 8.90 16.31
C TRP A 14 1.84 8.83 15.38
N VAL A 15 1.96 7.73 14.62
CA VAL A 15 3.02 7.58 13.60
C VAL A 15 2.79 8.51 12.41
N PHE A 16 1.53 8.62 11.98
CA PHE A 16 1.11 9.58 10.98
C PHE A 16 0.31 10.68 11.68
N HIS A 17 0.76 11.91 11.53
CA HIS A 17 0.12 13.09 12.12
C HIS A 17 0.33 14.31 11.19
N ARG A 18 -0.51 15.33 11.36
CA ARG A 18 -0.28 16.65 10.77
C ARG A 18 0.07 17.59 11.91
N ASP A 19 1.34 17.96 12.01
CA ASP A 19 1.86 18.89 13.04
C ASP A 19 1.54 18.52 14.50
N GLY A 20 1.46 17.21 14.77
CA GLY A 20 1.16 16.64 16.09
C GLY A 20 -0.30 16.29 16.30
N GLU A 21 -1.18 16.70 15.39
CA GLU A 21 -2.59 16.31 15.42
C GLU A 21 -2.84 15.02 14.66
N ARG A 22 -3.83 14.27 15.15
CA ARG A 22 -4.26 13.02 14.53
C ARG A 22 -4.79 13.31 13.12
N LEU A 23 -4.37 12.50 12.14
CA LEU A 23 -5.00 12.53 10.82
C LEU A 23 -6.49 12.16 10.92
N GLY A 24 -7.31 12.84 10.12
CA GLY A 24 -8.73 12.53 9.97
C GLY A 24 -8.98 11.19 9.27
N ASP A 25 -10.19 11.02 8.72
CA ASP A 25 -10.57 9.77 8.07
C ASP A 25 -9.78 9.54 6.76
N PHE A 26 -8.99 8.48 6.77
CA PHE A 26 -8.19 8.04 5.63
C PHE A 26 -9.05 7.67 4.40
N LYS A 27 -10.28 7.18 4.59
CA LYS A 27 -11.15 6.80 3.46
C LYS A 27 -11.52 8.01 2.61
N THR A 28 -11.78 9.14 3.25
CA THR A 28 -12.08 10.41 2.57
C THR A 28 -10.87 10.89 1.78
N ALA A 29 -9.67 10.85 2.38
CA ALA A 29 -8.43 11.21 1.69
C ALA A 29 -8.18 10.30 0.48
N TRP A 30 -8.40 8.98 0.63
CA TRP A 30 -8.26 8.03 -0.47
C TRP A 30 -9.28 8.27 -1.59
N LYS A 31 -10.53 8.60 -1.23
CA LYS A 31 -11.58 8.94 -2.20
C LYS A 31 -11.15 10.09 -3.09
N ASN A 32 -10.65 11.16 -2.47
CA ASN A 32 -10.18 12.32 -3.22
C ASN A 32 -8.96 11.97 -4.09
N ALA A 33 -8.04 11.16 -3.57
CA ALA A 33 -6.85 10.74 -4.30
C ALA A 33 -7.16 9.93 -5.56
N TYR A 34 -8.05 8.91 -5.50
CA TYR A 34 -8.36 8.13 -6.69
C TYR A 34 -9.19 8.92 -7.71
N VAL A 35 -10.03 9.86 -7.27
CA VAL A 35 -10.77 10.77 -8.16
C VAL A 35 -9.79 11.68 -8.90
N ALA A 36 -8.85 12.31 -8.18
CA ALA A 36 -7.81 13.14 -8.78
C ALA A 36 -6.90 12.36 -9.75
N ALA A 37 -6.64 11.08 -9.45
CA ALA A 37 -5.86 10.19 -10.31
C ALA A 37 -6.64 9.64 -11.52
N GLY A 38 -7.94 9.94 -11.67
CA GLY A 38 -8.77 9.40 -12.75
C GLY A 38 -9.02 7.90 -12.66
N LEU A 39 -8.93 7.32 -11.46
CA LEU A 39 -9.06 5.88 -11.19
C LEU A 39 -10.29 5.57 -10.31
N PRO A 40 -11.52 5.82 -10.80
CA PRO A 40 -12.72 5.61 -10.01
C PRO A 40 -12.87 4.14 -9.59
N GLY A 41 -13.29 3.92 -8.34
CA GLY A 41 -13.63 2.59 -7.82
C GLY A 41 -12.46 1.73 -7.33
N LYS A 42 -11.21 2.23 -7.35
CA LYS A 42 -10.08 1.47 -6.81
C LYS A 42 -10.06 1.49 -5.28
N ARG A 43 -9.93 0.30 -4.68
CA ARG A 43 -9.78 0.14 -3.23
C ARG A 43 -8.31 0.20 -2.85
N ILE A 44 -8.01 0.70 -1.65
CA ILE A 44 -6.65 0.72 -1.11
C ILE A 44 -6.02 -0.68 -1.11
N HIS A 45 -6.82 -1.72 -0.85
CA HIS A 45 -6.34 -3.10 -0.86
C HIS A 45 -5.81 -3.55 -2.23
N ASP A 46 -6.26 -2.95 -3.33
CA ASP A 46 -5.75 -3.26 -4.67
C ASP A 46 -4.30 -2.79 -4.84
N LEU A 47 -3.87 -1.77 -4.10
CA LEU A 47 -2.48 -1.30 -4.10
C LEU A 47 -1.50 -2.36 -3.59
N ARG A 48 -1.92 -3.21 -2.64
CA ARG A 48 -1.06 -4.29 -2.13
C ARG A 48 -0.69 -5.26 -3.26
N ARG A 49 -1.63 -5.56 -4.17
CA ARG A 49 -1.36 -6.37 -5.37
C ARG A 49 -0.43 -5.65 -6.36
N THR A 50 -0.60 -4.35 -6.53
CA THR A 50 0.31 -3.55 -7.37
C THR A 50 1.72 -3.50 -6.79
N ALA A 51 1.86 -3.39 -5.47
CA ALA A 51 3.16 -3.39 -4.80
C ALA A 51 3.93 -4.69 -5.04
N VAL A 52 3.30 -5.86 -4.88
CA VAL A 52 3.95 -7.16 -5.21
C VAL A 52 4.42 -7.19 -6.65
N ARG A 53 3.56 -6.79 -7.60
CA ARG A 53 3.91 -6.78 -9.02
C ARG A 53 5.10 -5.87 -9.31
N ASN A 54 5.14 -4.70 -8.68
CA ASN A 54 6.25 -3.77 -8.86
C ASN A 54 7.55 -4.32 -8.25
N LEU A 55 7.48 -4.97 -7.09
CA LEU A 55 8.62 -5.63 -6.46
C LEU A 55 9.17 -6.78 -7.33
N VAL A 56 8.29 -7.64 -7.85
CA VAL A 56 8.70 -8.74 -8.73
C VAL A 56 9.31 -8.22 -10.03
N ARG A 57 8.73 -7.16 -10.63
CA ARG A 57 9.31 -6.49 -11.81
C ARG A 57 10.67 -5.85 -11.53
N ALA A 58 10.89 -5.38 -10.30
CA ALA A 58 12.18 -4.88 -9.83
C ALA A 58 13.19 -6.02 -9.49
N GLY A 59 12.83 -7.28 -9.73
CA GLY A 59 13.73 -8.43 -9.52
C GLY A 59 13.70 -9.02 -8.11
N VAL A 60 12.83 -8.52 -7.22
CA VAL A 60 12.64 -9.12 -5.89
C VAL A 60 11.95 -10.46 -6.05
N SER A 61 12.47 -11.49 -5.39
CA SER A 61 11.83 -12.81 -5.42
C SER A 61 10.41 -12.73 -4.87
N GLU A 62 9.47 -13.42 -5.53
CA GLU A 62 8.05 -13.40 -5.19
C GLU A 62 7.82 -13.76 -3.72
N LYS A 63 8.60 -14.71 -3.19
CA LYS A 63 8.55 -15.16 -1.79
C LYS A 63 8.86 -14.03 -0.81
N VAL A 64 9.87 -13.20 -1.09
CA VAL A 64 10.25 -12.06 -0.25
C VAL A 64 9.24 -10.93 -0.40
N ALA A 65 8.77 -10.65 -1.62
CA ALA A 65 7.70 -9.68 -1.86
C ALA A 65 6.41 -10.05 -1.10
N MET A 66 6.15 -11.35 -0.93
CA MET A 66 5.00 -11.90 -0.21
C MET A 66 5.01 -11.61 1.27
N THR A 67 6.19 -11.67 1.90
CA THR A 67 6.35 -11.51 3.35
C THR A 67 5.90 -10.13 3.82
N PHE A 68 6.02 -9.11 2.97
CA PHE A 68 5.59 -7.74 3.30
C PHE A 68 4.06 -7.57 3.41
N ILE A 69 3.26 -8.57 3.02
CA ILE A 69 1.79 -8.47 2.98
C ILE A 69 1.17 -9.46 3.99
N PRO A 70 0.82 -9.00 5.20
CA PRO A 70 0.11 -9.85 6.15
C PRO A 70 -1.29 -10.23 5.62
N GLY A 71 -1.58 -11.54 5.62
CA GLY A 71 -2.87 -12.13 5.26
C GLY A 71 -2.91 -12.82 3.88
N SER A 72 -2.31 -14.01 3.76
CA SER A 72 -2.96 -15.18 3.14
C SER A 72 -2.09 -16.41 3.38
N PRO A 73 -2.48 -17.32 4.29
CA PRO A 73 -2.03 -18.69 4.21
C PRO A 73 -2.66 -19.27 2.94
N ASN A 74 -1.83 -19.50 1.92
CA ASN A 74 -2.01 -20.49 0.85
C ASN A 74 -3.26 -20.44 -0.06
N GLY A 75 -4.19 -19.50 0.08
CA GLY A 75 -5.52 -19.61 -0.55
C GLY A 75 -5.84 -18.70 -1.75
N THR A 76 -5.23 -17.51 -1.87
CA THR A 76 -5.60 -16.52 -2.93
C THR A 76 -4.54 -16.36 -4.04
N TRP A 77 -3.54 -17.24 -4.06
CA TRP A 77 -2.41 -17.18 -5.00
C TRP A 77 -2.72 -17.71 -6.40
N ARG A 78 -3.76 -18.55 -6.56
CA ARG A 78 -4.17 -19.02 -7.90
C ARG A 78 -4.55 -17.86 -8.84
N LEU A 79 -5.04 -16.74 -8.30
CA LEU A 79 -5.44 -15.59 -9.11
C LEU A 79 -4.29 -14.62 -9.42
N ILE A 80 -3.38 -14.39 -8.45
CA ILE A 80 -2.25 -13.47 -8.66
C ILE A 80 -1.17 -14.11 -9.54
N SER A 81 -0.82 -15.38 -9.30
CA SER A 81 0.22 -16.07 -10.09
C SER A 81 -0.24 -16.44 -11.50
N SER A 82 -1.54 -16.74 -11.69
CA SER A 82 -2.14 -16.92 -13.03
C SER A 82 -2.08 -15.63 -13.85
N TRP A 83 -2.39 -14.48 -13.23
CA TRP A 83 -2.35 -13.18 -13.91
C TRP A 83 -0.93 -12.65 -14.14
N VAL A 84 0.00 -12.84 -13.20
CA VAL A 84 1.43 -12.50 -13.36
C VAL A 84 2.10 -13.35 -14.44
N ARG A 85 1.75 -14.64 -14.57
CA ARG A 85 2.21 -15.48 -15.69
C ARG A 85 1.55 -15.09 -17.02
N SER A 86 0.26 -14.74 -17.02
CA SER A 86 -0.45 -14.29 -18.21
C SER A 86 0.08 -12.98 -18.79
N THR A 87 0.60 -12.05 -17.97
CA THR A 87 1.24 -10.81 -18.47
C THR A 87 2.65 -11.03 -19.02
N ARG A 88 3.24 -12.22 -18.86
CA ARG A 88 4.50 -12.62 -19.49
C ARG A 88 4.30 -13.20 -20.90
N ALA A 89 3.05 -13.45 -21.31
CA ALA A 89 2.67 -13.95 -22.63
C ALA A 89 2.07 -12.87 -23.55
N ALA A 90 2.14 -11.59 -23.14
CA ALA A 90 1.65 -10.45 -23.90
C ALA A 90 2.78 -9.50 -24.36
N CYS A 91 4.02 -10.01 -24.42
CA CYS A 91 5.11 -9.46 -25.22
C CYS A 91 5.49 -10.48 -26.29
#